data_AF-A0A1M7TLG5-F1
#
_entry.id   AF-A0A1M7TLG5-F1
#
_cell.length_a   1.000
_cell.length_b   1.000
_cell.length_c   1.000
_cell.angle_alpha   90.00
_cell.angle_beta   90.00
_cell.angle_gamma   90.00
#
_symmetry.space_group_name_H-M   'P 1'
#
loop_
_entity.id
_entity.type
_entity.pdbx_description
1 polymer ?
#
loop_
_entity_poly.entity_id
_entity_poly.type
_entity_poly.pdbx_seq_one_letter_code
_entity_poly.pdbx_strand_id
1 'polypeptide(L)'
;MTAKADLLLSASQVAAVTGASARLQGQRYAHHIYTHSAGDSIPCGHGDDRYVTIGTAYRIAIIEACAKAGVQIRTAAKSALLFAEDQRTRHANTLFDFCRTLIVIKEGNATIVAAPFDALLTDVCGKDGAFVIDLGPIIADVNQKLSQLKSRKQ
;
A
#
# COMPACT_ATOMS: atom_id res chain seq x y z
N MET A 1 17.56 15.62 -18.32
CA MET A 1 17.29 14.83 -17.10
C MET A 1 16.66 13.52 -17.53
N THR A 2 17.42 12.42 -17.54
CA THR A 2 16.89 11.09 -17.85
C THR A 2 16.04 10.63 -16.66
N ALA A 3 14.72 10.55 -16.85
CA ALA A 3 13.82 9.95 -15.88
C ALA A 3 14.36 8.55 -15.57
N LYS A 4 14.75 8.33 -14.31
CA LYS A 4 15.01 6.97 -13.80
C LYS A 4 13.74 6.20 -14.10
N ALA A 5 13.79 5.19 -14.97
CA ALA A 5 12.64 4.36 -15.25
C ALA A 5 12.15 3.80 -13.91
N ASP A 6 10.96 4.22 -13.47
CA ASP A 6 10.35 3.69 -12.27
C ASP A 6 10.26 2.18 -12.43
N LEU A 7 10.69 1.45 -11.40
CA LEU A 7 10.64 -0.01 -11.43
C LEU A 7 9.18 -0.44 -11.51
N LEU A 8 8.78 -0.95 -12.67
CA LEU A 8 7.48 -1.54 -12.88
C LEU A 8 7.49 -3.02 -12.49
N LEU A 9 6.40 -3.45 -11.85
CA LEU A 9 6.22 -4.79 -11.32
C LEU A 9 5.11 -5.50 -12.09
N SER A 10 5.39 -6.70 -12.60
CA SER A 10 4.36 -7.56 -13.20
C SER A 10 3.41 -8.10 -12.12
N ALA A 11 2.25 -8.62 -12.54
CA ALA A 11 1.29 -9.24 -11.62
C ALA A 11 1.90 -10.36 -10.73
N SER A 12 2.83 -11.14 -11.28
CA SER A 12 3.54 -12.19 -10.51
C SER A 12 4.50 -11.62 -9.48
N GLN A 13 5.20 -10.53 -9.80
CA GLN A 13 6.05 -9.82 -8.84
C GLN A 13 5.22 -9.14 -7.75
N VAL A 14 4.10 -8.52 -8.11
CA VAL A 14 3.14 -7.96 -7.15
C VAL A 14 2.64 -9.05 -6.21
N ALA A 15 2.28 -10.23 -6.72
CA ALA A 15 1.85 -11.35 -5.90
C ALA A 15 2.95 -11.80 -4.92
N ALA A 16 4.19 -11.87 -5.37
CA ALA A 16 5.33 -12.25 -4.53
C ALA A 16 5.57 -11.25 -3.38
N VAL A 17 5.43 -9.94 -3.63
CA VAL A 17 5.72 -8.92 -2.62
C VAL A 17 4.54 -8.58 -1.71
N THR A 18 3.30 -8.66 -2.22
CA THR A 18 2.09 -8.26 -1.47
C THR A 18 1.29 -9.44 -0.91
N GLY A 19 1.51 -10.65 -1.42
CA GLY A 19 0.68 -11.83 -1.13
C GLY A 19 -0.66 -11.88 -1.87
N ALA A 20 -1.05 -10.82 -2.60
CA ALA A 20 -2.26 -10.83 -3.41
C ALA A 20 -2.03 -11.66 -4.69
N SER A 21 -2.65 -12.84 -4.80
CA SER A 21 -2.49 -13.68 -5.99
C SER A 21 -2.92 -12.97 -7.29
N ALA A 22 -2.37 -13.35 -8.44
CA ALA A 22 -2.72 -12.73 -9.73
C ALA A 22 -4.23 -12.81 -10.02
N ARG A 23 -4.89 -13.92 -9.62
CA ARG A 23 -6.35 -14.06 -9.71
C ARG A 23 -7.08 -13.04 -8.83
N LEU A 24 -6.64 -12.87 -7.58
CA LEU A 24 -7.22 -11.90 -6.65
C LEU A 24 -7.02 -10.48 -7.19
N GLN A 25 -5.82 -10.14 -7.68
CA GLN A 25 -5.55 -8.86 -8.31
C GLN A 25 -6.52 -8.60 -9.48
N GLY A 26 -6.67 -9.56 -10.40
CA GLY A 26 -7.59 -9.45 -11.53
C GLY A 26 -9.03 -9.14 -11.09
N GLN A 27 -9.52 -9.87 -10.07
CA GLN A 27 -10.85 -9.63 -9.49
C GLN A 27 -10.94 -8.24 -8.84
N ARG A 28 -9.95 -7.83 -8.05
CA ARG A 28 -9.95 -6.54 -7.34
C ARG A 28 -9.88 -5.35 -8.29
N TYR A 29 -9.13 -5.44 -9.39
CA TYR A 29 -9.13 -4.44 -10.45
C TYR A 29 -10.47 -4.37 -11.17
N ALA A 30 -11.08 -5.52 -11.51
CA ALA A 30 -12.39 -5.55 -12.17
C ALA A 30 -13.52 -4.92 -11.31
N HIS A 31 -13.39 -4.98 -9.97
CA HIS A 31 -14.34 -4.35 -9.05
C HIS A 31 -13.93 -2.95 -8.60
N HIS A 32 -12.92 -2.34 -9.22
CA HIS A 32 -12.39 -1.01 -8.87
C HIS A 32 -11.96 -0.88 -7.40
N ILE A 33 -11.51 -1.97 -6.78
CA ILE A 33 -10.93 -1.96 -5.43
C ILE A 33 -9.48 -1.50 -5.50
N TYR A 34 -8.71 -2.07 -6.43
CA TYR A 34 -7.39 -1.54 -6.77
C TYR A 34 -7.58 -0.50 -7.86
N THR A 35 -6.98 0.68 -7.67
CA THR A 35 -7.01 1.75 -8.68
C THR A 35 -5.61 2.00 -9.22
N HIS A 36 -5.53 2.25 -10.51
CA HIS A 36 -4.28 2.53 -11.20
C HIS A 36 -3.72 3.88 -10.76
N SER A 37 -2.40 3.93 -10.59
CA SER A 37 -1.64 5.16 -10.49
C SER A 37 -1.27 5.64 -11.90
N ALA A 38 -1.04 6.94 -12.09
CA ALA A 38 -0.68 7.50 -13.41
C ALA A 38 0.62 6.91 -14.01
N GLY A 39 1.52 6.40 -13.16
CA GLY A 39 2.74 5.70 -13.59
C GLY A 39 2.56 4.21 -13.87
N ASP A 40 1.37 3.64 -13.64
CA ASP A 40 1.12 2.23 -13.96
C ASP A 40 0.96 2.07 -15.48
N SER A 41 1.48 0.98 -16.03
CA SER A 41 1.37 0.65 -17.45
C SER A 41 0.41 -0.52 -17.64
N ILE A 42 -0.61 -0.28 -18.46
CA ILE A 42 -1.45 -1.33 -19.02
C ILE A 42 -1.01 -1.41 -20.48
N PRO A 43 -0.19 -2.39 -20.88
CA PRO A 43 0.15 -2.52 -22.27
C PRO A 43 -1.12 -2.82 -23.11
N CYS A 44 -1.06 -2.49 -24.39
CA CYS A 44 -2.18 -2.55 -25.33
C CYS A 44 -1.98 -3.72 -26.33
N GLY A 45 -2.29 -4.94 -25.92
CA GLY A 45 -1.93 -6.17 -26.63
C GLY A 45 -2.53 -7.44 -26.02
N HIS A 46 -2.51 -8.53 -26.79
CA HIS A 46 -3.00 -9.83 -26.33
C HIS A 46 -1.95 -10.53 -25.46
N GLY A 47 -2.32 -10.85 -24.22
CA GLY A 47 -1.44 -11.45 -23.22
C GLY A 47 -0.84 -10.47 -22.20
N ASP A 48 -1.33 -9.23 -22.16
CA ASP A 48 -0.72 -8.18 -21.35
C ASP A 48 -0.91 -8.36 -19.84
N ASP A 49 0.21 -8.64 -19.19
CA ASP A 49 0.35 -8.47 -17.76
C ASP A 49 0.32 -6.98 -17.41
N ARG A 50 -0.52 -6.61 -16.45
CA ARG A 50 -0.49 -5.26 -15.86
C ARG A 50 0.84 -5.05 -15.17
N TYR A 51 1.47 -3.92 -15.46
CA TYR A 51 2.70 -3.49 -14.83
C TYR A 51 2.41 -2.31 -13.91
N VAL A 52 2.72 -2.45 -12.63
CA VAL A 52 2.38 -1.45 -11.62
C VAL A 52 3.62 -0.88 -10.97
N THR A 53 3.52 0.38 -10.55
CA THR A 53 4.57 1.05 -9.79
C THR A 53 4.74 0.44 -8.40
N ILE A 54 5.89 0.70 -7.77
CA ILE A 54 6.12 0.35 -6.37
C ILE A 54 5.06 0.99 -5.45
N GLY A 55 4.68 2.25 -5.71
CA GLY A 55 3.62 2.92 -4.95
C GLY A 55 2.29 2.17 -4.99
N THR A 56 1.88 1.69 -6.18
CA THR A 56 0.69 0.83 -6.30
C THR A 56 0.86 -0.50 -5.56
N ALA A 57 2.04 -1.11 -5.58
CA ALA A 57 2.30 -2.32 -4.80
C ALA A 57 2.19 -2.10 -3.27
N TYR A 58 2.68 -0.96 -2.76
CA TYR A 58 2.47 -0.58 -1.36
C TYR A 58 0.98 -0.47 -1.03
N ARG A 59 0.22 0.23 -1.87
CA ARG A 59 -1.24 0.36 -1.66
C ARG A 59 -1.92 -1.00 -1.61
N ILE A 60 -1.59 -1.91 -2.53
CA ILE A 60 -2.14 -3.29 -2.53
C ILE A 60 -1.80 -4.00 -1.21
N ALA A 61 -0.54 -3.96 -0.78
CA ALA A 61 -0.13 -4.57 0.48
C ALA A 61 -0.88 -4.00 1.70
N ILE A 62 -1.07 -2.68 1.74
CA ILE A 62 -1.84 -2.01 2.79
C ILE A 62 -3.31 -2.46 2.76
N ILE A 63 -3.94 -2.53 1.58
CA ILE A 63 -5.34 -2.98 1.44
C ILE A 63 -5.52 -4.38 2.00
N GLU A 64 -4.65 -5.31 1.63
CA GLU A 64 -4.74 -6.70 2.07
C GLU A 64 -4.44 -6.84 3.57
N ALA A 65 -3.49 -6.06 4.11
CA ALA A 65 -3.23 -6.01 5.55
C ALA A 65 -4.45 -5.50 6.33
N CYS A 66 -5.08 -4.41 5.88
CA CYS A 66 -6.31 -3.88 6.46
C CYS A 66 -7.46 -4.91 6.38
N ALA A 67 -7.63 -5.56 5.23
CA ALA A 67 -8.67 -6.58 5.05
C ALA A 67 -8.47 -7.78 5.98
N LYS A 68 -7.22 -8.23 6.15
CA LYS A 68 -6.85 -9.30 7.10
C LYS A 68 -7.12 -8.90 8.55
N ALA A 69 -7.00 -7.62 8.89
CA ALA A 69 -7.36 -7.07 10.20
C ALA A 69 -8.90 -6.93 10.40
N GLY A 70 -9.73 -7.27 9.41
CA GLY A 70 -11.18 -7.21 9.50
C GLY A 70 -11.82 -5.94 8.94
N VAL A 71 -11.03 -5.03 8.36
CA VAL A 71 -11.56 -3.82 7.72
C VAL A 71 -12.27 -4.21 6.43
N GLN A 72 -13.47 -3.68 6.20
CA GLN A 72 -14.18 -3.89 4.94
C GLN A 72 -13.31 -3.44 3.75
N ILE A 73 -13.21 -4.28 2.72
CA ILE A 73 -12.25 -4.07 1.62
C ILE A 73 -12.37 -2.71 0.91
N ARG A 74 -13.58 -2.15 0.77
CA ARG A 74 -13.77 -0.83 0.15
C ARG A 74 -13.22 0.29 1.04
N THR A 75 -13.41 0.17 2.36
CA THR A 75 -12.84 1.08 3.35
C THR A 75 -11.32 0.95 3.38
N ALA A 76 -10.80 -0.27 3.32
CA ALA A 76 -9.35 -0.52 3.22
C ALA A 76 -8.75 0.14 1.95
N ALA A 77 -9.40 0.00 0.80
CA ALA A 77 -9.00 0.64 -0.46
C ALA A 77 -8.97 2.17 -0.37
N LYS A 78 -10.02 2.77 0.20
CA LYS A 78 -10.07 4.22 0.45
C LYS A 78 -8.98 4.67 1.42
N SER A 79 -8.73 3.90 2.47
CA SER A 79 -7.71 4.21 3.48
C SER A 79 -6.31 4.16 2.90
N ALA A 80 -6.02 3.17 2.05
CA ALA A 80 -4.73 3.02 1.41
C ALA A 80 -4.41 4.13 0.39
N LEU A 81 -5.42 4.81 -0.18
CA LEU A 81 -5.21 5.98 -1.04
C LEU A 81 -4.53 7.12 -0.29
N LEU A 82 -4.86 7.33 0.99
CA LEU A 82 -4.25 8.37 1.82
C LEU A 82 -2.73 8.24 1.91
N PHE A 83 -2.20 7.01 1.82
CA PHE A 83 -0.75 6.76 1.84
C PHE A 83 -0.08 7.24 0.55
N ALA A 84 -0.79 7.19 -0.57
CA ALA A 84 -0.32 7.58 -1.89
C ALA A 84 -0.54 9.07 -2.21
N GLU A 85 -1.06 9.84 -1.25
CA GLU A 85 -1.24 11.29 -1.34
C GLU A 85 -0.14 12.01 -0.54
N ASP A 86 0.26 13.19 -1.03
CA ASP A 86 1.10 14.11 -0.26
C ASP A 86 0.32 14.67 0.93
N GLN A 87 1.00 14.78 2.06
CA GLN A 87 0.50 15.41 3.27
C GLN A 87 1.47 16.51 3.68
N ARG A 88 1.01 17.43 4.54
CA ARG A 88 1.77 18.62 4.96
C ARG A 88 3.20 18.29 5.43
N THR A 89 3.42 17.13 6.02
CA THR A 89 4.69 16.71 6.62
C THR A 89 5.21 15.36 6.09
N ARG A 90 4.64 14.82 5.00
CA ARG A 90 5.00 13.51 4.44
C ARG A 90 4.70 13.46 2.96
N HIS A 91 5.67 13.00 2.17
CA HIS A 91 5.47 12.80 0.74
C HIS A 91 4.64 11.55 0.44
N ALA A 92 3.96 11.53 -0.70
CA ALA A 92 3.24 10.37 -1.21
C ALA A 92 4.11 9.11 -1.19
N ASN A 93 3.52 7.97 -0.79
CA ASN A 93 4.17 6.65 -0.72
C ASN A 93 5.38 6.56 0.22
N THR A 94 5.53 7.48 1.18
CA THR A 94 6.61 7.47 2.18
C THR A 94 6.05 7.32 3.59
N LEU A 95 6.85 6.79 4.51
CA LEU A 95 6.58 6.79 5.96
C LEU A 95 7.05 8.12 6.56
N PHE A 96 6.58 8.47 7.76
CA PHE A 96 7.21 9.51 8.58
C PHE A 96 8.60 9.05 9.05
N ASP A 97 9.58 9.95 9.03
CA ASP A 97 10.98 9.61 9.28
C ASP A 97 11.30 9.26 10.75
N PHE A 98 10.63 9.92 11.69
CA PHE A 98 10.97 9.85 13.13
C PHE A 98 9.80 9.40 14.02
N CYS A 99 8.75 8.83 13.42
CA CYS A 99 7.54 8.38 14.10
C CYS A 99 7.02 7.09 13.48
N ARG A 100 6.11 6.40 14.17
CA ARG A 100 5.28 5.38 13.54
C ARG A 100 4.29 6.05 12.59
N THR A 101 4.10 5.44 11.42
CA THR A 101 3.08 5.86 10.47
C THR A 101 1.90 4.93 10.59
N LEU A 102 0.82 5.40 11.21
CA LEU A 102 -0.35 4.59 11.46
C LEU A 102 -1.49 5.02 10.55
N ILE A 103 -2.21 4.07 9.96
CA ILE A 103 -3.55 4.29 9.44
C ILE A 103 -4.53 4.02 10.57
N VAL A 104 -5.34 5.01 10.91
CA VAL A 104 -6.41 4.91 11.90
C VAL A 104 -7.74 4.99 11.17
N ILE A 105 -8.60 3.98 11.34
CA ILE A 105 -9.91 3.90 10.70
C ILE A 105 -10.99 3.88 11.78
N LYS A 106 -11.85 4.91 11.76
CA LYS A 106 -12.98 5.11 12.70
C LYS A 106 -14.24 5.41 11.92
N GLU A 107 -15.32 4.69 12.20
CA GLU A 107 -16.64 4.93 11.58
C GLU A 107 -16.60 5.01 10.05
N GLY A 108 -15.68 4.27 9.41
CA GLY A 108 -15.48 4.27 7.96
C GLY A 108 -14.62 5.42 7.41
N ASN A 109 -14.19 6.36 8.25
CA ASN A 109 -13.23 7.41 7.92
C ASN A 109 -11.82 6.97 8.29
N ALA A 110 -10.84 7.27 7.44
CA ALA A 110 -9.45 6.93 7.66
C ALA A 110 -8.59 8.19 7.76
N THR A 111 -7.58 8.14 8.60
CA THR A 111 -6.54 9.17 8.71
C THR A 111 -5.18 8.51 8.84
N ILE A 112 -4.14 9.18 8.34
CA ILE A 112 -2.75 8.81 8.60
C ILE A 112 -2.24 9.71 9.70
N VAL A 113 -1.66 9.11 10.73
CA VAL A 113 -1.12 9.84 11.88
C VAL A 113 0.34 9.48 12.10
N ALA A 114 1.12 10.50 12.46
CA ALA A 114 2.46 10.32 13.00
C ALA A 114 2.33 10.09 14.51
N ALA A 115 2.60 8.88 14.95
CA ALA A 115 2.55 8.53 16.38
C ALA A 115 3.98 8.34 16.93
N PRO A 116 4.31 8.95 18.08
CA PRO A 116 5.53 8.62 18.81
C PRO A 116 5.68 7.11 19.03
N PHE A 117 6.90 6.61 19.10
CA PHE A 117 7.15 5.16 19.27
C PHE A 117 6.65 4.61 20.61
N ASP A 118 6.46 5.46 21.61
CA ASP A 118 5.95 5.18 22.94
C ASP A 118 4.47 5.57 23.13
N ALA A 119 3.81 6.07 22.08
CA ALA A 119 2.41 6.50 22.16
C ALA A 119 1.48 5.35 22.56
N LEU A 120 0.57 5.62 23.49
CA LEU A 120 -0.46 4.65 23.87
C LEU A 120 -1.57 4.63 22.83
N LEU A 121 -2.22 3.47 22.67
CA LEU A 121 -3.34 3.33 21.74
C LEU A 121 -4.48 4.31 22.04
N THR A 122 -4.70 4.65 23.31
CA THR A 122 -5.70 5.64 23.74
C THR A 122 -5.38 7.05 23.23
N ASP A 123 -4.11 7.39 23.13
CA ASP A 123 -3.67 8.72 22.65
C ASP A 123 -3.87 8.84 21.14
N VAL A 124 -3.73 7.71 20.43
CA VAL A 124 -3.91 7.61 18.98
C VAL A 124 -5.40 7.49 18.60
N CYS A 125 -6.18 6.70 19.35
CA CYS A 125 -7.55 6.32 19.00
C CYS A 125 -8.63 7.10 19.76
N GLY A 126 -8.29 7.83 20.81
CA GLY A 126 -9.29 8.34 21.74
C GLY A 126 -10.01 7.21 22.47
N LYS A 127 -11.28 7.43 22.84
CA LYS A 127 -12.07 6.50 23.64
C LYS A 127 -12.92 5.52 22.82
N ASP A 128 -13.01 5.72 21.51
CA ASP A 128 -13.87 4.95 20.62
C ASP A 128 -13.12 3.79 19.95
N GLY A 129 -13.86 2.78 19.52
CA GLY A 129 -13.31 1.65 18.78
C GLY A 129 -12.73 2.08 17.43
N ALA A 130 -11.49 1.69 17.15
CA ALA A 130 -10.79 2.01 15.91
C ALA A 130 -9.98 0.81 15.41
N PHE A 131 -9.82 0.70 14.09
CA PHE A 131 -8.76 -0.12 13.53
C PHE A 131 -7.49 0.71 13.41
N VAL A 132 -6.37 0.19 13.92
CA VAL A 132 -5.06 0.82 13.81
C VAL A 132 -4.13 -0.14 13.08
N ILE A 133 -3.63 0.30 11.93
CA ILE A 133 -2.67 -0.46 11.14
C ILE A 133 -1.35 0.30 11.09
N ASP A 134 -0.28 -0.33 11.56
CA ASP A 134 1.08 0.20 11.42
C ASP A 134 1.61 -0.10 10.01
N LEU A 135 1.94 0.96 9.27
CA LEU A 135 2.46 0.84 7.90
C LEU A 135 3.94 0.48 7.85
N GLY A 136 4.70 0.75 8.91
CA GLY A 136 6.14 0.52 8.95
C GLY A 136 6.49 -0.93 8.60
N PRO A 137 5.96 -1.93 9.32
CA PRO A 137 6.21 -3.34 9.04
C PRO A 137 5.75 -3.78 7.65
N ILE A 138 4.62 -3.26 7.15
CA ILE A 138 4.07 -3.62 5.83
C ILE A 138 5.01 -3.15 4.72
N ILE A 139 5.44 -1.88 4.78
CA ILE A 139 6.34 -1.29 3.78
C ILE A 139 7.74 -1.92 3.86
N ALA A 140 8.22 -2.22 5.07
CA ALA A 140 9.49 -2.92 5.28
C ALA A 140 9.48 -4.32 4.63
N ASP A 141 8.41 -5.10 4.82
CA ASP A 141 8.25 -6.42 4.21
C ASP A 141 8.22 -6.36 2.68
N VAL A 142 7.46 -5.42 2.10
CA VAL A 142 7.44 -5.22 0.65
C VAL A 142 8.84 -4.87 0.12
N ASN A 143 9.55 -3.95 0.78
CA ASN A 143 10.89 -3.54 0.38
C ASN A 143 11.92 -4.67 0.48
N GLN A 144 11.85 -5.48 1.53
CA GLN A 144 12.70 -6.64 1.69
C GLN A 144 12.47 -7.67 0.58
N LYS A 145 11.21 -7.93 0.21
CA LYS A 145 10.90 -8.86 -0.89
C LYS A 145 11.33 -8.28 -2.25
N LEU A 146 11.18 -6.97 -2.45
CA LEU A 146 11.65 -6.29 -3.67
C LEU A 146 13.18 -6.37 -3.82
N SER A 147 13.94 -6.21 -2.74
CA SER A 147 15.40 -6.30 -2.80
C SER A 147 15.86 -7.73 -3.16
N GLN A 148 15.19 -8.75 -2.62
CA GLN A 148 15.43 -10.15 -2.98
C GLN A 148 15.13 -10.44 -4.46
N LEU A 149 14.03 -9.92 -5.00
CA LEU A 149 13.69 -10.08 -6.43
C LEU A 149 14.74 -9.46 -7.36
N LYS A 150 15.38 -8.35 -6.96
CA LYS A 150 16.47 -7.73 -7.72
C LYS A 150 17.74 -8.60 -7.67
N SER A 151 18.08 -9.14 -6.50
CA SER A 151 19.28 -9.97 -6.33
C SER A 151 19.26 -11.27 -7.14
N ARG A 152 18.08 -11.83 -7.45
CA ARG A 152 17.92 -13.05 -8.25
C ARG A 152 18.08 -12.84 -9.76
N LYS A 153 18.13 -11.59 -10.24
CA LYS A 153 18.33 -11.25 -11.65
C LYS A 153 19.80 -10.96 -12.00
N GLN A 154 20.70 -10.93 -11.01
CA GLN A 154 22.15 -10.86 -11.18
C GLN A 154 22.73 -12.28 -11.13
#